data_AF-A0AAX3WQR7-F1
#
_entry.id   AF-A0AAX3WQR7-F1
#
_cell.length_a   1.000
_cell.length_b   1.000
_cell.length_c   1.000
_cell.angle_alpha   90.00
_cell.angle_beta   90.00
_cell.angle_gamma   90.00
#
_symmetry.space_group_name_H-M   'P 1'
#
loop_
_entity.id
_entity.type
_entity.pdbx_description
1 polymer ?
#
loop_
_entity_poly.entity_id
_entity_poly.type
_entity_poly.pdbx_seq_one_letter_code
_entity_poly.pdbx_strand_id
1 'polypeptide(L)' 'MKRAEAMAARMPGTATLQIVADDETGELEGATVLGQFGEVPDDFAGSLQAA' A
#
# COMPACT_ATOMS: atom_id res chain seq x y z
N MET A 1 0.86 -10.58 -3.42
CA MET A 1 2.33 -10.52 -3.47
C MET A 1 2.89 -10.67 -4.89
N LYS A 2 2.74 -11.82 -5.58
CA LYS A 2 3.34 -12.05 -6.92
C LYS A 2 3.10 -10.97 -7.99
N ARG A 3 1.94 -10.31 -7.98
CA ARG A 3 1.64 -9.21 -8.92
C ARG A 3 2.42 -7.93 -8.60
N ALA A 4 2.54 -7.57 -7.33
CA ALA A 4 3.30 -6.39 -6.90
C ALA A 4 4.81 -6.59 -7.14
N GLU A 5 5.34 -7.78 -6.84
CA GLU A 5 6.71 -8.19 -7.19
C GLU A 5 6.97 -8.05 -8.70
N ALA A 6 6.05 -8.56 -9.53
CA ALA A 6 6.17 -8.49 -10.97
C ALA A 6 6.02 -7.06 -11.54
N MET A 7 5.36 -6.14 -10.83
CA MET A 7 5.27 -4.72 -11.21
C MET A 7 6.53 -3.95 -10.80
N ALA A 8 7.08 -4.26 -9.62
CA ALA A 8 8.32 -3.67 -9.14
C ALA A 8 9.52 -3.95 -10.05
N ALA A 9 9.53 -5.10 -10.72
CA ALA A 9 10.53 -5.45 -11.72
C ALA A 9 10.54 -4.51 -12.95
N ARG A 10 9.48 -3.70 -13.15
CA ARG A 10 9.30 -2.80 -14.31
C ARG A 10 9.20 -1.33 -13.91
N MET A 11 8.84 -1.05 -12.65
CA MET A 11 8.77 0.29 -12.06
C MET A 11 9.34 0.25 -10.64
N PRO A 12 10.50 0.88 -10.40
CA PRO A 12 11.03 1.06 -9.05
C PRO A 12 10.02 1.81 -8.17
N GLY A 13 9.85 1.39 -6.91
CA GLY A 13 8.95 2.04 -5.94
C GLY A 13 7.52 1.50 -5.97
N THR A 14 7.36 0.17 -5.88
CA THR A 14 6.03 -0.47 -5.79
C THR A 14 5.76 -0.91 -4.36
N ALA A 15 4.58 -0.61 -3.80
CA ALA A 15 4.12 -1.13 -2.52
C ALA A 15 2.87 -2.01 -2.68
N THR A 16 2.73 -3.03 -1.84
CA THR A 16 1.46 -3.75 -1.64
C THR A 16 0.76 -3.15 -0.44
N LEU A 17 -0.47 -2.72 -0.63
CA LEU A 17 -1.32 -2.19 0.43
C LEU A 17 -2.45 -3.18 0.75
N GLN A 18 -2.75 -3.33 2.03
CA GLN A 18 -4.02 -3.83 2.52
C GLN A 18 -4.90 -2.63 2.81
N ILE A 19 -6.06 -2.58 2.17
CA ILE A 19 -7.10 -1.57 2.44
C ILE A 19 -8.25 -2.30 3.12
N VAL A 20 -8.69 -1.77 4.25
CA VAL A 20 -9.88 -2.23 4.97
C VAL A 20 -10.90 -1.11 4.89
N ALA A 21 -12.09 -1.45 4.41
CA ALA A 21 -13.22 -0.55 4.36
C ALA A 21 -14.34 -1.11 5.24
N ASP A 22 -15.06 -0.21 5.89
CA ASP A 22 -16.25 -0.51 6.66
C ASP A 22 -17.29 -1.15 5.76
N ASP A 23 -17.89 -2.26 6.20
CA ASP A 23 -18.78 -3.07 5.37
C ASP A 23 -20.22 -2.54 5.29
N GLU A 24 -20.56 -1.54 6.10
CA GLU A 24 -21.86 -0.88 6.13
C GLU A 24 -21.89 0.42 5.32
N THR A 25 -20.84 1.23 5.41
CA THR A 25 -20.72 2.58 4.86
C THR A 25 -19.76 2.65 3.67
N GLY A 26 -18.81 1.71 3.57
CA GLY A 26 -17.73 1.74 2.58
C GLY A 26 -16.62 2.75 2.89
N GLU A 27 -16.62 3.36 4.08
CA GLU A 27 -15.57 4.28 4.53
C GLU A 27 -14.24 3.55 4.77
N LEU A 28 -13.12 4.27 4.63
CA LEU A 28 -11.80 3.70 4.91
C LEU A 28 -11.64 3.50 6.42
N GLU A 29 -11.44 2.26 6.85
CA GLU A 29 -11.09 1.96 8.25
C GLU A 29 -9.58 1.87 8.44
N GLY A 30 -8.83 1.55 7.39
CA GLY A 30 -7.38 1.58 7.45
C GLY A 30 -6.65 1.14 6.18
N ALA A 31 -5.42 1.61 6.07
CA ALA A 31 -4.48 1.21 5.04
C ALA A 31 -3.16 0.76 5.68
N THR A 32 -2.67 -0.43 5.34
CA THR A 32 -1.40 -0.97 5.86
C THR A 32 -0.51 -1.43 4.72
N VAL A 33 0.78 -1.10 4.77
CA VAL A 33 1.78 -1.58 3.82
C VAL A 33 2.15 -3.02 4.17
N LEU A 34 1.85 -3.97 3.29
CA LEU A 34 2.19 -5.39 3.46
C LEU A 34 3.55 -5.76 2.88
N GLY A 35 4.09 -4.93 1.99
CA GLY A 35 5.40 -5.16 1.38
C GLY A 35 5.79 -4.01 0.45
N GLN A 36 7.08 -3.73 0.38
CA GLN A 36 7.66 -2.72 -0.48
C GLN A 36 8.67 -3.37 -1.41
N PHE A 37 8.73 -2.91 -2.64
CA PHE A 37 9.58 -3.45 -3.69
C PHE A 37 10.26 -2.29 -4.42
N GLY A 38 11.54 -2.10 -4.14
CA GLY A 38 12.29 -0.88 -4.48
C GLY A 38 12.16 0.19 -3.38
N GLU A 39 12.70 1.39 -3.63
CA GLU A 39 12.55 2.52 -2.71
C GLU A 39 11.12 3.07 -2.78
N VAL A 40 10.36 2.87 -1.71
CA VAL A 40 9.10 3.56 -1.45
C VAL A 40 9.42 4.67 -0.43
N PRO A 41 9.08 5.94 -0.68
CA PRO A 41 9.39 7.03 0.24
C PRO A 41 8.78 6.80 1.63
N ASP A 42 9.54 7.07 2.69
CA ASP A 42 9.06 6.92 4.07
C ASP A 42 7.84 7.81 4.36
N ASP A 43 7.81 9.00 3.77
CA ASP A 43 6.68 9.94 3.87
C ASP A 43 5.36 9.34 3.35
N PHE A 44 5.43 8.44 2.36
CA PHE A 44 4.24 7.77 1.84
C PHE A 44 3.67 6.79 2.85
N ALA A 45 4.52 5.98 3.51
CA ALA A 45 4.07 5.07 4.56
C ALA A 45 3.44 5.83 5.74
N GLY A 46 4.00 7.00 6.09
CA GLY A 46 3.41 7.90 7.09
C GLY A 46 2.06 8.48 6.67
N SER A 47 1.89 8.85 5.40
CA SER A 47 0.62 9.42 4.90
C SER A 47 -0.57 8.46 4.97
N LEU A 48 -0.31 7.15 4.92
CA LEU A 48 -1.36 6.12 4.99
C LEU A 48 -1.94 5.94 6.41
N GLN A 49 -1.25 6.43 7.44
CA GLN A 49 -1.70 6.38 8.83
C GLN A 49 -2.56 7.59 9.23
N ALA A 50 -2.62 8.62 8.39
CA ALA A 50 -3.31 9.88 8.66
C ALA A 50 -4.67 10.00 7.96
N ALA A 51 -5.11 8.96 7.26
CA ALA A 51 -6.35 8.91 6.49
C ALA A 51 -7.41 8.02 7.16
#